data_AF-A0A927VJK3-F1
#
_entry.id   AF-A0A927VJK3-F1
#
_cell.length_a   1.000
_cell.length_b   1.000
_cell.length_c   1.000
_cell.angle_alpha   90.00
_cell.angle_beta   90.00
_cell.angle_gamma   90.00
#
_symmetry.space_group_name_H-M   'P 1'
#
loop_
_entity.id
_entity.type
_entity.pdbx_description
1 polymer ?
#
loop_
_entity_poly.entity_id
_entity_poly.type
_entity_poly.pdbx_seq_one_letter_code
_entity_poly.pdbx_strand_id
1 'polypeptide(L)'
;MLKMDDIQKRLIEEVADLHEVPEGAYNFRANGALAGRNTTANIDIVSKEDGSGIDIHIKPGTKNESVHIPVVLSASGYKETVYNDFYVGDDADVVIVAGCGIDNCGNQDAQHDGIHRFYVGKNAKVKYVEKHYGSGTGEGKRILNPVTEVYIEEGGSVEMEMVQIKG
;
A
#
# COMPACT_ATOMS: atom_id res chain seq x y z
N MET A 1 -1.08 16.91 -8.00
CA MET A 1 -1.54 16.14 -6.83
C MET A 1 -2.97 16.53 -6.55
N LEU A 2 -3.89 15.56 -6.36
CA LEU A 2 -5.25 15.88 -5.94
C LEU A 2 -5.22 16.54 -4.56
N LYS A 3 -6.08 17.53 -4.35
CA LYS A 3 -6.17 18.23 -3.07
C LYS A 3 -6.80 17.31 -2.04
N MET A 4 -5.97 16.58 -1.29
CA MET A 4 -6.41 15.69 -0.20
C MET A 4 -7.03 16.51 0.92
N ASP A 5 -8.12 16.00 1.50
CA ASP A 5 -8.75 16.59 2.67
C ASP A 5 -7.93 16.31 3.95
N ASP A 6 -8.26 16.98 5.04
CA ASP A 6 -7.48 16.89 6.27
C ASP A 6 -7.62 15.53 6.98
N ILE A 7 -8.73 14.82 6.76
CA ILE A 7 -8.91 13.45 7.26
C ILE A 7 -7.95 12.51 6.54
N GLN A 8 -7.89 12.62 5.21
CA GLN A 8 -7.03 11.81 4.37
C GLN A 8 -5.54 12.05 4.66
N LYS A 9 -5.13 13.31 4.92
CA LYS A 9 -3.74 13.62 5.32
C LYS A 9 -3.37 12.95 6.65
N ARG A 10 -4.22 13.13 7.69
CA ARG A 10 -4.01 12.49 8.99
C ARG A 10 -3.94 10.97 8.88
N LEU A 11 -4.82 10.37 8.08
CA LEU A 11 -4.79 8.92 7.86
C LEU A 11 -3.47 8.46 7.22
N ILE A 12 -2.95 9.21 6.24
CA ILE A 12 -1.64 8.92 5.63
C ILE A 12 -0.51 9.02 6.64
N GLU A 13 -0.50 10.05 7.49
CA GLU A 13 0.49 10.21 8.55
C GLU A 13 0.50 8.98 9.48
N GLU A 14 -0.67 8.50 9.91
CA GLU A 14 -0.80 7.34 10.81
C GLU A 14 -0.33 6.02 10.16
N VAL A 15 -0.68 5.77 8.90
CA VAL A 15 -0.47 4.46 8.26
C VAL A 15 0.83 4.35 7.47
N ALA A 16 1.44 5.48 7.12
CA ALA A 16 2.67 5.49 6.34
C ALA A 16 3.83 6.19 7.06
N ASP A 17 3.59 6.81 8.23
CA ASP A 17 4.57 7.65 8.94
C ASP A 17 5.07 8.84 8.07
N LEU A 18 4.27 9.18 7.04
CA LEU A 18 4.63 10.18 6.05
C LEU A 18 4.12 11.55 6.49
N HIS A 19 5.03 12.36 7.00
CA HIS A 19 4.78 13.78 7.28
C HIS A 19 4.87 14.64 6.00
N GLU A 20 5.54 14.12 4.96
CA GLU A 20 5.71 14.73 3.64
C GLU A 20 5.62 13.66 2.52
N VAL A 21 5.66 14.06 1.25
CA VAL A 21 5.70 13.13 0.11
C VAL A 21 7.01 12.31 0.19
N PRO A 22 6.95 10.97 0.17
CA PRO A 22 8.12 10.11 0.30
C PRO A 22 9.08 10.29 -0.86
N GLU A 23 10.37 10.27 -0.55
CA GLU A 23 11.41 10.05 -1.56
C GLU A 23 11.31 8.60 -2.07
N GLY A 24 11.10 8.44 -3.37
CA GLY A 24 11.01 7.13 -4.02
C GLY A 24 9.75 6.97 -4.89
N ALA A 25 9.41 5.72 -5.18
CA ALA A 25 8.19 5.41 -5.91
C ALA A 25 6.99 5.38 -4.97
N TYR A 26 5.85 5.91 -5.41
CA TYR A 26 4.64 5.86 -4.61
C TYR A 26 3.38 5.80 -5.44
N ASN A 27 2.32 5.24 -4.84
CA ASN A 27 0.98 5.23 -5.40
C ASN A 27 -0.06 5.42 -4.29
N PHE A 28 -0.58 6.63 -4.17
CA PHE A 28 -1.53 7.03 -3.15
C PHE A 28 -2.96 6.86 -3.66
N ARG A 29 -3.80 6.19 -2.88
CA ARG A 29 -5.22 6.04 -3.19
C ARG A 29 -6.10 6.64 -2.10
N ALA A 30 -7.16 7.31 -2.52
CA ALA A 30 -8.15 7.88 -1.62
C ALA A 30 -9.56 7.59 -2.16
N ASN A 31 -10.41 6.95 -1.35
CA ASN A 31 -11.78 6.56 -1.71
C ASN A 31 -11.86 5.87 -3.09
N GLY A 32 -10.95 4.93 -3.35
CA GLY A 32 -10.86 4.19 -4.61
C GLY A 32 -10.13 4.86 -5.76
N ALA A 33 -9.89 6.18 -5.69
CA ALA A 33 -9.27 6.95 -6.76
C ALA A 33 -7.76 7.16 -6.53
N LEU A 34 -7.01 7.28 -7.63
CA LEU A 34 -5.59 7.63 -7.58
C LEU A 34 -5.41 9.09 -7.14
N ALA A 35 -4.86 9.32 -5.96
CA ALA A 35 -4.58 10.65 -5.39
C ALA A 35 -3.22 11.21 -5.86
N GLY A 36 -2.25 10.33 -6.09
CA GLY A 36 -0.92 10.68 -6.58
C GLY A 36 -0.10 9.44 -6.93
N ARG A 37 0.77 9.57 -7.94
CA ARG A 37 1.74 8.53 -8.31
C ARG A 37 3.08 9.17 -8.64
N ASN A 38 4.15 8.49 -8.29
CA ASN A 38 5.49 8.76 -8.77
C ASN A 38 6.23 7.44 -9.03
N THR A 39 7.03 7.42 -10.07
CA THR A 39 7.93 6.30 -10.41
C THR A 39 9.38 6.78 -10.32
N THR A 40 10.32 5.84 -10.25
CA THR A 40 11.75 6.15 -10.30
C THR A 40 12.37 5.57 -11.56
N ALA A 41 13.66 5.79 -11.76
CA ALA A 41 14.38 5.14 -12.85
C ALA A 41 14.38 3.60 -12.72
N ASN A 42 14.19 3.06 -11.51
CA ASN A 42 14.30 1.65 -11.19
C ASN A 42 12.99 0.98 -10.79
N ILE A 43 11.96 1.78 -10.46
CA ILE A 43 10.68 1.28 -9.99
C ILE A 43 9.57 1.89 -10.83
N ASP A 44 8.85 1.03 -11.54
CA ASP A 44 7.68 1.39 -12.33
C ASP A 44 6.39 0.94 -11.65
N ILE A 45 5.32 1.74 -11.79
CA ILE A 45 4.00 1.46 -11.21
C ILE A 45 2.94 1.62 -12.30
N VAL A 46 2.39 0.49 -12.71
CA VAL A 46 1.43 0.38 -13.81
C VAL A 46 0.06 0.01 -13.26
N SER A 47 -1.00 0.61 -13.76
CA SER A 47 -2.36 0.19 -13.41
C SER A 47 -2.73 -1.06 -14.20
N LYS A 48 -3.34 -2.05 -13.54
CA LYS A 48 -3.84 -3.26 -14.22
C LYS A 48 -4.94 -2.88 -15.21
N GLU A 49 -4.96 -3.53 -16.37
CA GLU A 49 -5.91 -3.22 -17.45
C GLU A 49 -7.38 -3.44 -17.03
N ASP A 50 -7.61 -4.42 -16.16
CA ASP A 50 -8.93 -4.73 -15.61
C ASP A 50 -9.37 -3.79 -14.48
N GLY A 51 -8.53 -2.82 -14.10
CA GLY A 51 -8.79 -1.86 -13.03
C GLY A 51 -8.74 -2.45 -11.62
N SER A 52 -8.29 -3.71 -11.47
CA SER A 52 -8.27 -4.42 -10.18
C SER A 52 -7.20 -3.93 -9.20
N GLY A 53 -6.21 -3.18 -9.68
CA GLY A 53 -5.14 -2.63 -8.86
C GLY A 53 -3.92 -2.23 -9.69
N ILE A 54 -2.71 -2.54 -9.20
CA ILE A 54 -1.45 -2.11 -9.81
C ILE A 54 -0.42 -3.23 -9.88
N ASP A 55 0.46 -3.13 -10.87
CA ASP A 55 1.70 -3.87 -10.98
C ASP A 55 2.87 -2.94 -10.63
N ILE A 56 3.75 -3.41 -9.74
CA ILE A 56 4.95 -2.71 -9.31
C ILE A 56 6.14 -3.51 -9.81
N HIS A 57 6.94 -2.92 -10.71
CA HIS A 57 8.12 -3.56 -11.26
C HIS A 57 9.39 -2.90 -10.72
N ILE A 58 10.17 -3.65 -9.94
CA ILE A 58 11.45 -3.22 -9.38
C ILE A 58 12.56 -3.89 -10.18
N LYS A 59 13.43 -3.09 -10.81
CA LYS A 59 14.50 -3.61 -11.66
C LYS A 59 15.51 -4.46 -10.86
N PRO A 60 16.19 -5.43 -11.51
CA PRO A 60 17.29 -6.15 -10.88
C PRO A 60 18.39 -5.21 -10.35
N GLY A 61 18.96 -5.55 -9.20
CA GLY A 61 20.04 -4.79 -8.56
C GLY A 61 19.62 -3.45 -7.95
N THR A 62 18.32 -3.13 -7.90
CA THR A 62 17.82 -1.93 -7.22
C THR A 62 18.11 -2.01 -5.73
N LYS A 63 18.80 -1.00 -5.15
CA LYS A 63 19.17 -0.99 -3.74
C LYS A 63 18.91 0.37 -3.12
N ASN A 64 18.54 0.38 -1.84
CA ASN A 64 18.27 1.61 -1.07
C ASN A 64 17.13 2.47 -1.65
N GLU A 65 16.17 1.84 -2.34
CA GLU A 65 14.96 2.51 -2.79
C GLU A 65 13.73 1.93 -2.06
N SER A 66 12.67 2.74 -2.02
CA SER A 66 11.42 2.34 -1.38
C SER A 66 10.20 2.58 -2.26
N VAL A 67 9.17 1.77 -2.01
CA VAL A 67 7.85 1.88 -2.65
C VAL A 67 6.80 2.13 -1.57
N HIS A 68 5.99 3.17 -1.74
CA HIS A 68 4.93 3.53 -0.79
C HIS A 68 3.55 3.43 -1.43
N ILE A 69 2.66 2.61 -0.88
CA ILE A 69 1.32 2.38 -1.43
C ILE A 69 0.17 2.61 -0.43
N PRO A 70 0.10 3.75 0.28
CA PRO A 70 -0.99 4.00 1.21
C PRO A 70 -2.34 4.17 0.53
N VAL A 71 -3.37 3.66 1.19
CA VAL A 71 -4.78 3.81 0.84
C VAL A 71 -5.57 4.38 2.01
N VAL A 72 -6.45 5.33 1.72
CA VAL A 72 -7.31 5.95 2.71
C VAL A 72 -8.78 5.96 2.28
N LEU A 73 -9.66 5.52 3.18
CA LEU A 73 -11.11 5.59 3.01
C LEU A 73 -11.70 6.54 4.03
N SER A 74 -12.48 7.51 3.59
CA SER A 74 -13.25 8.44 4.44
C SER A 74 -14.76 8.40 4.17
N ALA A 75 -15.20 7.65 3.15
CA ALA A 75 -16.60 7.50 2.77
C ALA A 75 -17.27 6.29 3.45
N SER A 76 -18.38 6.52 4.16
CA SER A 76 -19.19 5.45 4.76
C SER A 76 -19.87 4.59 3.68
N GLY A 77 -19.93 3.27 3.90
CA GLY A 77 -20.49 2.32 2.94
C GLY A 77 -19.56 1.95 1.79
N TYR A 78 -18.35 2.52 1.72
CA TYR A 78 -17.40 2.24 0.67
C TYR A 78 -16.73 0.87 0.88
N LYS A 79 -16.71 0.03 -0.16
CA LYS A 79 -16.08 -1.28 -0.12
C LYS A 79 -15.21 -1.46 -1.35
N GLU A 80 -13.97 -1.87 -1.14
CA GLU A 80 -13.07 -2.20 -2.25
C GLU A 80 -12.22 -3.43 -1.95
N THR A 81 -11.84 -4.09 -3.04
CA THR A 81 -10.80 -5.12 -3.07
C THR A 81 -9.80 -4.69 -4.12
N VAL A 82 -8.51 -4.69 -3.78
CA VAL A 82 -7.44 -4.31 -4.72
C VAL A 82 -6.31 -5.30 -4.75
N TYR A 83 -5.77 -5.53 -5.93
CA TYR A 83 -4.70 -6.48 -6.21
C TYR A 83 -3.42 -5.73 -6.58
N ASN A 84 -2.40 -5.86 -5.74
CA ASN A 84 -1.10 -5.23 -5.91
C ASN A 84 -0.05 -6.31 -6.08
N ASP A 85 0.54 -6.39 -7.27
CA ASP A 85 1.58 -7.38 -7.55
C ASP A 85 2.94 -6.70 -7.59
N PHE A 86 3.88 -7.20 -6.80
CA PHE A 86 5.25 -6.73 -6.73
C PHE A 86 6.17 -7.71 -7.42
N TYR A 87 6.79 -7.27 -8.50
CA TYR A 87 7.82 -8.00 -9.23
C TYR A 87 9.18 -7.46 -8.85
N VAL A 88 9.87 -8.16 -7.96
CA VAL A 88 11.18 -7.75 -7.43
C VAL A 88 12.29 -8.46 -8.19
N GLY A 89 13.06 -7.72 -8.97
CA GLY A 89 14.16 -8.27 -9.76
C GLY A 89 15.29 -8.86 -8.90
N ASP A 90 16.09 -9.71 -9.53
CA ASP A 90 17.24 -10.37 -8.90
C ASP A 90 18.21 -9.37 -8.24
N ASP A 91 18.83 -9.78 -7.13
CA ASP A 91 19.82 -9.03 -6.35
C ASP A 91 19.35 -7.65 -5.82
N ALA A 92 18.04 -7.38 -5.84
CA ALA A 92 17.46 -6.16 -5.28
C ALA A 92 17.48 -6.15 -3.74
N ASP A 93 17.52 -4.98 -3.14
CA ASP A 93 17.44 -4.75 -1.69
C ASP A 93 16.59 -3.51 -1.42
N VAL A 94 15.30 -3.71 -1.15
CA VAL A 94 14.27 -2.65 -1.19
C VAL A 94 13.33 -2.70 0.00
N VAL A 95 12.74 -1.54 0.30
CA VAL A 95 11.70 -1.39 1.33
C VAL A 95 10.36 -1.12 0.67
N ILE A 96 9.33 -1.87 1.05
CA ILE A 96 7.96 -1.69 0.57
C ILE A 96 7.10 -1.32 1.78
N VAL A 97 6.45 -0.16 1.71
CA VAL A 97 5.60 0.39 2.77
C VAL A 97 4.17 0.43 2.27
N ALA A 98 3.31 -0.37 2.89
CA ALA A 98 1.87 -0.34 2.70
C ALA A 98 1.18 0.22 3.94
N GLY A 99 -0.01 0.80 3.73
CA GLY A 99 -0.80 1.26 4.84
C GLY A 99 -2.25 1.50 4.45
N CYS A 100 -3.17 1.02 5.28
CA CYS A 100 -4.61 1.18 5.04
C CYS A 100 -5.27 1.93 6.19
N GLY A 101 -5.80 3.11 5.87
CA GLY A 101 -6.52 3.97 6.81
C GLY A 101 -8.01 4.02 6.49
N ILE A 102 -8.87 3.83 7.48
CA ILE A 102 -10.32 4.05 7.34
C ILE A 102 -10.77 5.04 8.42
N ASP A 103 -11.34 6.17 8.03
CA ASP A 103 -12.17 7.00 8.91
C ASP A 103 -13.64 6.84 8.50
N ASN A 104 -14.45 6.22 9.37
CA ASN A 104 -15.86 6.00 9.11
C ASN A 104 -16.70 6.77 10.13
N CYS A 105 -17.32 7.87 9.71
CA CYS A 105 -18.24 8.66 10.55
C CYS A 105 -19.73 8.34 10.32
N GLY A 106 -20.03 7.39 9.42
CA GLY A 106 -21.41 7.02 9.08
C GLY A 106 -21.89 5.75 9.78
N ASN A 107 -23.05 5.26 9.34
CA ASN A 107 -23.72 4.07 9.89
C ASN A 107 -23.59 2.81 9.00
N GLN A 108 -22.94 2.92 7.84
CA GLN A 108 -22.65 1.79 6.97
C GLN A 108 -21.18 1.38 7.09
N ASP A 109 -20.92 0.08 7.04
CA ASP A 109 -19.56 -0.47 7.09
C ASP A 109 -18.72 0.04 5.92
N ALA A 110 -17.48 0.45 6.22
CA ALA A 110 -16.45 0.72 5.24
C ALA A 110 -15.44 -0.42 5.25
N GLN A 111 -15.01 -0.87 4.07
CA GLN A 111 -14.18 -2.06 3.90
C GLN A 111 -13.08 -1.83 2.85
N HIS A 112 -11.86 -2.23 3.20
CA HIS A 112 -10.74 -2.31 2.27
C HIS A 112 -10.08 -3.68 2.40
N ASP A 113 -10.04 -4.42 1.29
CA ASP A 113 -9.36 -5.70 1.18
C ASP A 113 -8.14 -5.54 0.25
N GLY A 114 -6.96 -5.35 0.85
CA GLY A 114 -5.69 -5.22 0.12
C GLY A 114 -5.05 -6.58 -0.10
N ILE A 115 -4.94 -7.01 -1.36
CA ILE A 115 -4.32 -8.27 -1.74
C ILE A 115 -2.95 -7.95 -2.33
N HIS A 116 -1.89 -8.35 -1.63
CA HIS A 116 -0.50 -8.10 -2.02
C HIS A 116 0.18 -9.40 -2.40
N ARG A 117 0.72 -9.48 -3.62
CA ARG A 117 1.47 -10.65 -4.09
C ARG A 117 2.89 -10.26 -4.42
N PHE A 118 3.86 -10.93 -3.80
CA PHE A 118 5.28 -10.66 -3.98
C PHE A 118 5.93 -11.77 -4.79
N TYR A 119 6.48 -11.43 -5.94
CA TYR A 119 7.34 -12.28 -6.76
C TYR A 119 8.79 -11.82 -6.58
N VAL A 120 9.52 -12.50 -5.71
CA VAL A 120 10.85 -12.10 -5.25
C VAL A 120 11.93 -12.89 -5.99
N GLY A 121 12.72 -12.19 -6.80
CA GLY A 121 13.82 -12.73 -7.58
C GLY A 121 14.98 -13.27 -6.75
N LYS A 122 15.97 -13.85 -7.44
CA LYS A 122 17.11 -14.53 -6.80
C LYS A 122 17.94 -13.55 -5.99
N ASN A 123 18.37 -13.97 -4.81
CA ASN A 123 19.15 -13.16 -3.85
C ASN A 123 18.50 -11.83 -3.44
N ALA A 124 17.25 -11.56 -3.83
CA ALA A 124 16.59 -10.30 -3.55
C ALA A 124 16.13 -10.25 -2.08
N LYS A 125 16.24 -9.06 -1.49
CA LYS A 125 15.85 -8.79 -0.12
C LYS A 125 14.76 -7.73 -0.11
N VAL A 126 13.65 -8.07 0.55
CA VAL A 126 12.52 -7.17 0.69
C VAL A 126 12.25 -6.99 2.17
N LYS A 127 12.20 -5.74 2.62
CA LYS A 127 11.54 -5.39 3.87
C LYS A 127 10.16 -4.86 3.57
N TYR A 128 9.13 -5.56 4.03
CA TYR A 128 7.74 -5.17 3.89
C TYR A 128 7.20 -4.66 5.22
N VAL A 129 6.64 -3.45 5.22
CA VAL A 129 6.03 -2.83 6.39
C VAL A 129 4.58 -2.49 6.06
N GLU A 130 3.64 -2.97 6.87
CA GLU A 130 2.22 -2.69 6.68
C GLU A 130 1.58 -2.19 7.98
N LYS A 131 0.92 -1.04 7.93
CA LYS A 131 0.18 -0.47 9.08
C LYS A 131 -1.31 -0.28 8.77
N HIS A 132 -2.15 -0.60 9.74
CA HIS A 132 -3.60 -0.47 9.65
C HIS A 132 -4.18 0.41 10.74
N TYR A 133 -5.04 1.35 10.32
CA TYR A 133 -5.65 2.32 11.23
C TYR A 133 -7.13 2.58 10.92
N GLY A 134 -7.99 2.15 11.84
CA GLY A 134 -9.42 2.46 11.86
C GLY A 134 -9.74 3.63 12.79
N SER A 135 -10.53 4.60 12.33
CA SER A 135 -10.95 5.79 13.06
C SER A 135 -12.34 6.28 12.66
N GLY A 136 -12.78 7.42 13.22
CA GLY A 136 -14.12 7.97 13.06
C GLY A 136 -15.04 7.70 14.25
N THR A 137 -16.16 8.42 14.32
CA THR A 137 -17.14 8.34 15.42
C THR A 137 -18.43 7.59 15.06
N GLY A 138 -18.53 7.10 13.83
CA GLY A 138 -19.71 6.41 13.31
C GLY A 138 -19.87 4.99 13.85
N GLU A 139 -21.08 4.47 13.71
CA GLU A 139 -21.48 3.10 14.10
C GLU A 139 -21.06 2.06 13.06
N GLY A 140 -20.84 2.47 11.81
CA GLY A 140 -20.34 1.58 10.76
C GLY A 140 -18.93 1.08 11.07
N LYS A 141 -18.65 -0.18 10.74
CA LYS A 141 -17.35 -0.81 10.98
C LYS A 141 -16.26 -0.28 10.06
N ARG A 142 -14.99 -0.50 10.44
CA ARG A 142 -13.79 -0.22 9.66
C ARG A 142 -13.11 -1.56 9.39
N ILE A 143 -13.51 -2.20 8.31
CA ILE A 143 -13.12 -3.58 8.01
C ILE A 143 -11.85 -3.54 7.14
N LEU A 144 -10.79 -4.19 7.62
CA LEU A 144 -9.52 -4.32 6.93
C LEU A 144 -9.17 -5.80 6.85
N ASN A 145 -9.25 -6.40 5.66
CA ASN A 145 -8.90 -7.81 5.43
C ASN A 145 -7.73 -7.93 4.45
N PRO A 146 -6.49 -7.65 4.90
CA PRO A 146 -5.31 -7.81 4.06
C PRO A 146 -5.05 -9.28 3.76
N VAL A 147 -4.57 -9.57 2.56
CA VAL A 147 -4.00 -10.88 2.19
C VAL A 147 -2.62 -10.64 1.59
N THR A 148 -1.64 -11.41 2.04
CA THR A 148 -0.28 -11.36 1.50
C THR A 148 0.14 -12.74 1.01
N GLU A 149 0.57 -12.82 -0.24
CA GLU A 149 1.14 -14.02 -0.86
C GLU A 149 2.59 -13.74 -1.26
N VAL A 150 3.49 -14.69 -1.01
CA VAL A 150 4.92 -14.51 -1.29
C VAL A 150 5.47 -15.72 -2.02
N TYR A 151 6.11 -15.45 -3.16
CA TYR A 151 6.84 -16.38 -3.98
C TYR A 151 8.30 -15.93 -4.01
N ILE A 152 9.20 -16.76 -3.46
CA ILE A 152 10.61 -16.40 -3.26
C ILE A 152 11.49 -17.37 -4.05
N GLU A 153 12.30 -16.84 -4.94
CA GLU A 153 13.33 -17.57 -5.68
C GLU A 153 14.58 -17.85 -4.81
N GLU A 154 15.49 -18.67 -5.33
CA GLU A 154 16.70 -19.10 -4.61
C GLU A 154 17.50 -17.92 -4.02
N GLY A 155 17.83 -18.01 -2.73
CA GLY A 155 18.61 -17.00 -2.02
C GLY A 155 17.84 -15.72 -1.65
N GLY A 156 16.59 -15.57 -2.08
CA GLY A 156 15.76 -14.42 -1.73
C GLY A 156 15.24 -14.45 -0.29
N SER A 157 14.81 -13.30 0.23
CA SER A 157 14.22 -13.18 1.57
C SER A 157 13.23 -12.03 1.67
N VAL A 158 12.17 -12.22 2.46
CA VAL A 158 11.20 -11.18 2.82
C VAL A 158 11.09 -11.08 4.33
N GLU A 159 11.37 -9.90 4.88
CA GLU A 159 11.09 -9.52 6.26
C GLU A 159 9.76 -8.77 6.31
N MET A 160 8.85 -9.13 7.21
CA MET A 160 7.53 -8.51 7.34
C MET A 160 7.33 -7.90 8.71
N GLU A 161 6.92 -6.64 8.74
CA GLU A 161 6.50 -5.90 9.93
C GLU A 161 5.05 -5.46 9.76
N MET A 162 4.15 -6.03 10.56
CA MET A 162 2.71 -5.80 10.45
C MET A 162 2.18 -5.17 11.73
N VAL A 163 1.48 -4.05 11.63
CA VAL A 163 0.91 -3.35 12.80
C VAL A 163 -0.56 -3.03 12.57
N GLN A 164 -1.45 -3.62 13.37
CA GLN A 164 -2.85 -3.21 13.48
C GLN A 164 -2.99 -2.26 14.67
N ILE A 165 -3.17 -0.97 14.41
CA ILE A 165 -3.31 0.05 15.45
C ILE A 165 -4.76 0.07 15.97
N LYS A 166 -5.73 0.05 15.06
CA LYS A 166 -7.17 0.12 15.38
C LYS A 166 -8.01 -0.41 14.21
N GLY A 167 -9.20 -0.94 14.49
CA GLY A 167 -10.18 -1.45 13.51
C GLY A 167 -11.58 -1.37 14.08
#